data_AF-C7ZCH7-F1
#
_entry.id   AF-C7ZCH7-F1
#
_cell.length_a   1.000
_cell.length_b   1.000
_cell.length_c   1.000
_cell.angle_alpha   90.00
_cell.angle_beta   90.00
_cell.angle_gamma   90.00
#
_symmetry.space_group_name_H-M   'P 1'
#
loop_
_entity.id
_entity.type
_entity.pdbx_description
1 polymer ?
#
loop_
_entity_poly.entity_id
_entity_poly.type
_entity_poly.pdbx_seq_one_letter_code
_entity_poly.pdbx_strand_id
1 'polypeptide(L)'
;MSPDLQVTCVASFFPIPTLFGAEIYSLNATWTKNYSYEIDQGRYASSHAFSVQGLNFCNVSIWYIHPGYDDHVNVQVLLPERWNGRFQGTGGGGFVIGLSEPAMVGGMTQGYAVASSDGGHKTTATEEWVLKSPGNINWPNVFNFGSTSLYDFTIIGKQATTAYYGKPPEYSYFTGCSTGGRQALALAQRWPELYDGILSGAPGINYAELATWILYPIMNWSGEYPQLCETTAITRAAIEACDHLDGAVDVALAAWTGARSINGTLLWHGLAKDAPLSGLANTTCDYQGSGECSGVPYAIAKDWIQYFIYKGLSSTMSPMNNTYASSLGTTDPDVRGVRENGGKILTRHGVADQLVPINGTRQYYEIATAIDPNITDYFRYSEAPGVYHCRGGVGPCPGDILAKLVGWVEKDSVPETLAAKSLPNDKGVSIERDLCPHPKVQKYKGGDLTKGSSHECV
;
A
#
# COMPACT_ATOMS: atom_id res chain seq x y z
N MET A 1 -34.01 -22.95 7.86
CA MET A 1 -34.31 -21.61 7.33
C MET A 1 -33.16 -20.71 7.74
N SER A 2 -32.49 -20.07 6.78
CA SER A 2 -31.51 -19.03 7.12
C SER A 2 -32.26 -17.89 7.82
N PRO A 3 -31.81 -17.40 8.97
CA PRO A 3 -32.43 -16.24 9.61
C PRO A 3 -32.34 -15.01 8.69
N ASP A 4 -33.29 -14.08 8.86
CA ASP A 4 -33.27 -12.80 8.16
C ASP A 4 -32.01 -12.02 8.54
N LEU A 5 -31.12 -11.79 7.56
CA LEU A 5 -29.83 -11.14 7.74
C LEU A 5 -29.96 -9.74 8.36
N GLN A 6 -31.07 -9.04 8.12
CA GLN A 6 -31.32 -7.75 8.76
C GLN A 6 -31.52 -7.91 10.28
N VAL A 7 -32.27 -8.95 10.68
CA VAL A 7 -32.61 -9.19 12.10
C VAL A 7 -31.40 -9.71 12.89
N THR A 8 -30.50 -10.43 12.23
CA THR A 8 -29.26 -10.93 12.85
C THR A 8 -28.17 -9.86 13.00
N CYS A 9 -28.35 -8.67 12.41
CA CYS A 9 -27.40 -7.58 12.56
C CYS A 9 -27.59 -6.81 13.88
N VAL A 10 -27.37 -7.49 14.99
CA VAL A 10 -27.41 -6.93 16.36
C VAL A 10 -26.28 -7.55 17.19
N ALA A 11 -25.71 -6.79 18.13
CA ALA A 11 -24.54 -7.23 18.87
C ALA A 11 -24.73 -8.58 19.60
N SER A 12 -25.92 -8.84 20.13
CA SER A 12 -26.26 -10.09 20.83
C SER A 12 -26.29 -11.34 19.95
N PHE A 13 -26.31 -11.18 18.63
CA PHE A 13 -26.24 -12.28 17.69
C PHE A 13 -24.80 -12.80 17.51
N PHE A 14 -23.81 -11.92 17.66
CA PHE A 14 -22.41 -12.28 17.44
C PHE A 14 -21.82 -12.87 18.72
N PRO A 15 -21.23 -14.08 18.68
CA PRO A 15 -20.40 -14.54 19.77
C PRO A 15 -19.18 -13.63 19.90
N ILE A 16 -18.69 -13.44 21.13
CA ILE A 16 -17.45 -12.72 21.37
C ILE A 16 -16.31 -13.48 20.66
N PRO A 17 -15.59 -12.84 19.72
CA PRO A 17 -14.50 -13.51 19.01
C PRO A 17 -13.39 -13.96 19.97
N THR A 18 -12.79 -15.11 19.69
CA THR A 18 -11.59 -15.57 20.39
C THR A 18 -10.34 -15.11 19.66
N LEU A 19 -9.43 -14.44 20.35
CA LEU A 19 -8.14 -14.01 19.81
C LEU A 19 -7.06 -14.26 20.89
N PHE A 20 -6.03 -15.01 20.53
CA PHE A 20 -4.98 -15.36 21.48
C PHE A 20 -4.22 -14.09 21.92
N GLY A 21 -4.07 -13.89 23.23
CA GLY A 21 -3.36 -12.74 23.77
C GLY A 21 -4.14 -11.42 23.75
N ALA A 22 -5.43 -11.44 23.41
CA ALA A 22 -6.29 -10.26 23.39
C ALA A 22 -7.57 -10.47 24.21
N GLU A 23 -8.11 -9.36 24.74
CA GLU A 23 -9.39 -9.31 25.43
C GLU A 23 -10.36 -8.42 24.65
N ILE A 24 -11.44 -9.02 24.14
CA ILE A 24 -12.53 -8.28 23.50
C ILE A 24 -13.42 -7.69 24.59
N TYR A 25 -13.52 -6.37 24.64
CA TYR A 25 -14.30 -5.68 25.67
C TYR A 25 -15.59 -5.02 25.14
N SER A 26 -15.73 -4.86 23.82
CA SER A 26 -16.93 -4.27 23.22
C SER A 26 -17.18 -4.81 21.81
N LEU A 27 -18.46 -4.95 21.45
CA LEU A 27 -18.93 -5.31 20.12
C LEU A 27 -20.22 -4.53 19.84
N ASN A 28 -20.29 -3.92 18.66
CA ASN A 28 -21.49 -3.29 18.14
C ASN A 28 -21.79 -3.80 16.73
N ALA A 29 -23.07 -3.94 16.38
CA ALA A 29 -23.51 -4.30 15.04
C ALA A 29 -24.70 -3.43 14.64
N THR A 30 -24.61 -2.76 13.49
CA THR A 30 -25.63 -1.84 12.99
C THR A 30 -25.99 -2.16 11.54
N TRP A 31 -27.28 -2.37 11.28
CA TRP A 31 -27.77 -2.58 9.93
C TRP A 31 -27.81 -1.28 9.15
N THR A 32 -27.19 -1.26 7.98
CA THR A 32 -27.15 -0.11 7.06
C THR A 32 -27.98 -0.43 5.82
N LYS A 33 -28.90 0.46 5.44
CA LYS A 33 -29.77 0.33 4.25
C LYS A 33 -29.46 1.38 3.21
N ASN A 34 -29.57 1.00 1.95
CA ASN A 34 -29.52 1.90 0.80
C ASN A 34 -28.27 2.82 0.79
N TYR A 35 -27.14 2.30 1.26
CA TYR A 35 -25.89 3.03 1.31
C TYR A 35 -25.41 3.28 -0.12
N SER A 36 -25.01 4.53 -0.37
CA SER A 36 -24.51 4.97 -1.66
C SER A 36 -23.19 5.68 -1.45
N TYR A 37 -22.23 5.43 -2.34
CA TYR A 37 -20.89 5.99 -2.26
C TYR A 37 -20.32 6.15 -3.66
N GLU A 38 -19.72 7.31 -3.91
CA GLU A 38 -19.05 7.58 -5.17
C GLU A 38 -17.56 7.42 -4.97
N ILE A 39 -16.97 6.44 -5.67
CA ILE A 39 -15.52 6.27 -5.72
C ILE A 39 -15.05 6.95 -6.99
N ASP A 40 -14.53 8.17 -6.83
CA ASP A 40 -13.88 8.91 -7.90
C ASP A 40 -12.77 8.08 -8.56
N GLN A 41 -12.50 8.37 -9.84
CA GLN A 41 -11.39 7.74 -10.56
C GLN A 41 -10.09 7.98 -9.79
N GLY A 42 -9.41 6.88 -9.45
CA GLY A 42 -8.17 6.98 -8.70
C GLY A 42 -8.37 7.30 -7.22
N ARG A 43 -9.42 6.81 -6.55
CA ARG A 43 -9.44 6.68 -5.07
C ARG A 43 -9.27 5.24 -4.58
N TYR A 44 -9.55 4.24 -5.43
CA TYR A 44 -9.35 2.83 -5.13
C TYR A 44 -8.30 2.24 -6.07
N ALA A 45 -7.25 1.63 -5.51
CA ALA A 45 -6.09 1.17 -6.27
C ALA A 45 -6.31 -0.19 -6.99
N SER A 46 -7.44 -0.84 -6.72
CA SER A 46 -7.74 -2.21 -7.16
C SER A 46 -8.92 -2.32 -8.14
N SER A 47 -9.58 -1.20 -8.46
CA SER A 47 -10.57 -1.11 -9.55
C SER A 47 -10.76 0.33 -10.07
N HIS A 48 -11.51 0.48 -11.17
CA HIS A 48 -11.84 1.78 -11.79
C HIS A 48 -12.73 2.66 -10.88
N ALA A 49 -13.13 3.85 -11.32
CA ALA A 49 -14.23 4.56 -10.64
C ALA A 49 -15.51 3.75 -10.72
N PHE A 50 -16.30 3.77 -9.66
CA PHE A 50 -17.64 3.23 -9.67
C PHE A 50 -18.53 3.99 -8.69
N SER A 51 -19.76 4.18 -9.15
CA SER A 51 -20.88 4.64 -8.32
C SER A 51 -21.52 3.42 -7.69
N VAL A 52 -21.69 3.48 -6.38
CA VAL A 52 -22.36 2.46 -5.61
C VAL A 52 -23.69 3.03 -5.15
N GLN A 53 -24.78 2.33 -5.44
CA GLN A 53 -26.10 2.68 -4.94
C GLN A 53 -26.81 1.45 -4.39
N GLY A 54 -27.56 1.64 -3.32
CA GLY A 54 -28.48 0.60 -2.82
C GLY A 54 -27.81 -0.54 -2.06
N LEU A 55 -26.64 -0.34 -1.46
CA LEU A 55 -26.02 -1.40 -0.65
C LEU A 55 -26.69 -1.53 0.71
N ASN A 56 -27.03 -2.77 1.04
CA ASN A 56 -27.48 -3.18 2.37
C ASN A 56 -26.42 -4.10 3.00
N PHE A 57 -26.05 -3.83 4.24
CA PHE A 57 -25.02 -4.60 4.93
C PHE A 57 -25.12 -4.43 6.45
N CYS A 58 -24.55 -5.39 7.17
CA CYS A 58 -24.29 -5.27 8.59
C CYS A 58 -22.90 -4.68 8.82
N ASN A 59 -22.82 -3.55 9.54
CA ASN A 59 -21.58 -2.92 9.96
C ASN A 59 -21.27 -3.33 11.41
N VAL A 60 -20.20 -4.08 11.60
CA VAL A 60 -19.80 -4.60 12.91
C VAL A 60 -18.51 -3.91 13.34
N SER A 61 -18.49 -3.34 14.54
CA SER A 61 -17.30 -2.80 15.19
C SER A 61 -16.97 -3.62 16.42
N ILE A 62 -15.72 -4.06 16.54
CA ILE A 62 -15.24 -4.90 17.64
C ILE A 62 -14.02 -4.23 18.24
N TRP A 63 -14.02 -4.01 19.55
CA TRP A 63 -12.91 -3.39 20.25
C TRP A 63 -12.23 -4.36 21.20
N TYR A 64 -10.91 -4.31 21.21
CA TYR A 64 -10.09 -5.16 22.04
C TYR A 64 -8.84 -4.45 22.55
N ILE A 65 -8.26 -5.03 23.58
CA ILE A 65 -6.96 -4.68 24.13
C ILE A 65 -6.08 -5.92 24.11
N HIS A 66 -4.76 -5.74 24.15
CA HIS A 66 -3.84 -6.82 24.51
C HIS A 66 -3.46 -6.66 25.98
N PRO A 67 -3.86 -7.58 26.89
CA PRO A 67 -3.55 -7.43 28.31
C PRO A 67 -2.05 -7.20 28.58
N GLY A 68 -1.74 -6.12 29.30
CA GLY A 68 -0.36 -5.68 29.56
C GLY A 68 0.20 -4.69 28.53
N TYR A 69 -0.47 -4.53 27.39
CA TYR A 69 -0.31 -3.41 26.49
C TYR A 69 -1.46 -2.41 26.71
N ASP A 70 -1.12 -1.13 26.77
CA ASP A 70 -2.08 -0.03 26.96
C ASP A 70 -2.58 0.44 25.58
N ASP A 71 -3.11 -0.50 24.81
CA ASP A 71 -3.61 -0.29 23.45
C ASP A 71 -5.12 -0.53 23.38
N HIS A 72 -5.81 0.20 22.49
CA HIS A 72 -7.26 0.09 22.29
C HIS A 72 -7.57 0.05 20.81
N VAL A 73 -7.72 -1.15 20.27
CA VAL A 73 -7.84 -1.39 18.83
C VAL A 73 -9.29 -1.61 18.42
N ASN A 74 -9.70 -1.02 17.31
CA ASN A 74 -10.98 -1.25 16.66
C ASN A 74 -10.80 -2.08 15.38
N VAL A 75 -11.61 -3.12 15.24
CA VAL A 75 -11.83 -3.84 13.99
C VAL A 75 -13.21 -3.50 13.45
N GLN A 76 -13.27 -3.04 12.20
CA GLN A 76 -14.51 -2.86 11.47
C GLN A 76 -14.69 -4.00 10.46
N VAL A 77 -15.88 -4.60 10.45
CA VAL A 77 -16.28 -5.66 9.51
C VAL A 77 -17.56 -5.25 8.80
N LEU A 78 -17.53 -5.21 7.47
CA LEU A 78 -18.68 -4.96 6.61
C LEU A 78 -19.17 -6.29 6.03
N LEU A 79 -20.42 -6.64 6.32
CA LEU A 79 -21.03 -7.91 5.95
C LEU A 79 -22.20 -7.65 5.00
N PRO A 80 -22.00 -7.68 3.67
CA PRO A 80 -23.05 -7.38 2.70
C PRO A 80 -24.20 -8.39 2.73
N GLU A 81 -25.42 -7.92 2.46
CA GLU A 81 -26.58 -8.80 2.26
C GLU A 81 -26.33 -9.82 1.13
N ARG A 82 -25.65 -9.38 0.06
CA ARG A 82 -25.21 -10.22 -1.07
C ARG A 82 -23.75 -10.61 -0.90
N TRP A 83 -23.52 -11.69 -0.16
CA TRP A 83 -22.18 -12.24 0.05
C TRP A 83 -21.85 -13.31 -0.99
N ASN A 84 -20.64 -13.23 -1.56
CA ASN A 84 -20.15 -14.13 -2.61
C ASN A 84 -19.35 -15.33 -2.06
N GLY A 85 -19.28 -15.49 -0.73
CA GLY A 85 -18.49 -16.54 -0.07
C GLY A 85 -17.04 -16.15 0.25
N ARG A 86 -16.58 -14.96 -0.16
CA ARG A 86 -15.19 -14.51 0.01
C ARG A 86 -15.04 -13.51 1.14
N PHE A 87 -13.88 -13.54 1.78
CA PHE A 87 -13.43 -12.55 2.76
C PHE A 87 -12.35 -11.64 2.15
N GLN A 88 -12.34 -10.37 2.50
CA GLN A 88 -11.30 -9.42 2.10
C GLN A 88 -10.77 -8.63 3.30
N GLY A 89 -9.46 -8.69 3.53
CA GLY A 89 -8.74 -7.74 4.36
C GLY A 89 -8.28 -6.53 3.54
N THR A 90 -8.40 -5.32 4.07
CA THR A 90 -7.88 -4.10 3.42
C THR A 90 -6.79 -3.43 4.25
N GLY A 91 -5.72 -3.02 3.58
CA GLY A 91 -4.64 -2.24 4.18
C GLY A 91 -4.86 -0.72 4.14
N GLY A 92 -3.87 0.01 4.64
CA GLY A 92 -3.89 1.47 4.78
C GLY A 92 -2.84 2.18 3.91
N GLY A 93 -2.41 3.37 4.35
CA GLY A 93 -1.49 4.24 3.61
C GLY A 93 -0.76 5.21 4.54
N GLY A 94 0.50 5.54 4.22
CA GLY A 94 1.34 6.32 5.12
C GLY A 94 1.44 5.66 6.50
N PHE A 95 1.23 6.44 7.57
CA PHE A 95 1.18 5.93 8.94
C PHE A 95 -0.21 5.41 9.38
N VAL A 96 -1.10 5.08 8.45
CA VAL A 96 -2.44 4.55 8.73
C VAL A 96 -2.53 3.06 8.39
N ILE A 97 -3.14 2.28 9.29
CA ILE A 97 -3.25 0.82 9.17
C ILE A 97 -4.35 0.39 8.20
N GLY A 98 -5.49 1.07 8.21
CA GLY A 98 -6.67 0.69 7.44
C GLY A 98 -7.85 1.63 7.63
N LEU A 99 -9.06 1.08 7.61
CA LEU A 99 -10.36 1.78 7.66
C LEU A 99 -10.57 2.78 6.52
N SER A 100 -9.92 2.51 5.38
CA SER A 100 -10.16 3.28 4.16
C SER A 100 -11.56 2.95 3.63
N GLU A 101 -12.49 3.89 3.78
CA GLU A 101 -13.86 3.73 3.27
C GLU A 101 -13.92 3.37 1.78
N PRO A 102 -13.14 4.00 0.86
CA PRO A 102 -13.08 3.56 -0.53
C PRO A 102 -12.63 2.10 -0.68
N ALA A 103 -11.68 1.65 0.15
CA ALA A 103 -11.18 0.28 0.06
C ALA A 103 -12.20 -0.75 0.56
N MET A 104 -12.83 -0.45 1.69
CA MET A 104 -13.79 -1.33 2.32
C MET A 104 -15.09 -1.42 1.52
N VAL A 105 -15.63 -0.29 1.07
CA VAL A 105 -16.80 -0.24 0.19
C VAL A 105 -16.48 -0.92 -1.14
N GLY A 106 -15.29 -0.69 -1.70
CA GLY A 106 -14.88 -1.33 -2.96
C GLY A 106 -14.89 -2.85 -2.91
N GLY A 107 -14.42 -3.46 -1.82
CA GLY A 107 -14.54 -4.91 -1.60
C GLY A 107 -15.99 -5.35 -1.42
N MET A 108 -16.75 -4.63 -0.61
CA MET A 108 -18.14 -4.98 -0.30
C MET A 108 -19.03 -4.97 -1.55
N THR A 109 -18.82 -4.04 -2.48
CA THR A 109 -19.57 -3.94 -3.74
C THR A 109 -19.38 -5.15 -4.66
N GLN A 110 -18.23 -5.82 -4.54
CA GLN A 110 -17.92 -7.05 -5.26
C GLN A 110 -18.43 -8.30 -4.51
N GLY A 111 -19.13 -8.10 -3.38
CA GLY A 111 -19.78 -9.14 -2.59
C GLY A 111 -18.90 -9.76 -1.50
N TYR A 112 -17.74 -9.17 -1.17
CA TYR A 112 -16.87 -9.68 -0.12
C TYR A 112 -17.39 -9.28 1.27
N ALA A 113 -17.20 -10.14 2.25
CA ALA A 113 -17.16 -9.72 3.65
C ALA A 113 -15.82 -9.02 3.87
N VAL A 114 -15.83 -7.76 4.32
CA VAL A 114 -14.61 -6.94 4.36
C VAL A 114 -14.23 -6.58 5.79
N ALA A 115 -12.97 -6.75 6.16
CA ALA A 115 -12.46 -6.35 7.47
C ALA A 115 -11.25 -5.44 7.37
N SER A 116 -11.12 -4.53 8.34
CA SER A 116 -9.98 -3.63 8.49
C SER A 116 -9.89 -3.11 9.93
N SER A 117 -8.77 -2.51 10.31
CA SER A 117 -8.56 -1.99 11.66
C SER A 117 -7.89 -0.60 11.69
N ASP A 118 -8.11 0.14 12.78
CA ASP A 118 -7.34 1.34 13.14
C ASP A 118 -5.99 1.01 13.79
N GLY A 119 -5.78 -0.26 14.14
CA GLY A 119 -4.66 -0.80 14.93
C GLY A 119 -4.24 0.06 16.13
N GLY A 120 -5.21 0.65 16.82
CA GLY A 120 -4.99 1.28 18.11
C GLY A 120 -4.60 2.75 18.06
N HIS A 121 -4.57 3.37 16.87
CA HIS A 121 -4.30 4.80 16.76
C HIS A 121 -5.41 5.56 16.01
N LYS A 122 -6.17 6.35 16.79
CA LYS A 122 -7.40 7.02 16.36
C LYS A 122 -7.16 8.32 15.57
N THR A 123 -5.90 8.74 15.48
CA THR A 123 -5.52 10.00 14.84
C THR A 123 -4.47 9.75 13.77
N THR A 124 -4.40 10.67 12.82
CA THR A 124 -3.36 10.68 11.78
C THR A 124 -2.11 11.44 12.21
N ALA A 125 -2.10 12.02 13.41
CA ALA A 125 -0.95 12.74 13.95
C ALA A 125 0.06 11.73 14.49
N THR A 126 1.22 11.62 13.82
CA THR A 126 2.23 10.59 14.12
C THR A 126 2.72 10.63 15.58
N GLU A 127 2.90 11.83 16.13
CA GLU A 127 3.33 12.03 17.51
C GLU A 127 2.45 11.32 18.53
N GLU A 128 1.13 11.46 18.38
CA GLU A 128 0.14 11.05 19.38
C GLU A 128 0.07 9.54 19.55
N TRP A 129 0.46 8.78 18.52
CA TRP A 129 0.39 7.32 18.56
C TRP A 129 1.74 6.64 18.66
N VAL A 130 2.81 7.23 18.12
CA VAL A 130 4.17 6.67 18.15
C VAL A 130 4.83 6.90 19.49
N LEU A 131 4.48 7.97 20.20
CA LEU A 131 5.13 8.32 21.47
C LEU A 131 4.18 8.14 22.66
N LYS A 132 4.71 7.59 23.75
CA LYS A 132 4.07 7.67 25.08
C LYS A 132 4.39 9.01 25.76
N SER A 133 5.59 9.51 25.51
CA SER A 133 6.12 10.80 25.94
C SER A 133 7.40 11.10 25.16
N PRO A 134 7.92 12.34 25.17
CA PRO A 134 9.20 12.66 24.52
C PRO A 134 10.31 11.69 24.98
N GLY A 135 11.03 11.12 24.01
CA GLY A 135 12.06 10.11 24.22
C GLY A 135 11.56 8.65 24.30
N ASN A 136 10.24 8.42 24.43
CA ASN A 136 9.67 7.10 24.74
C ASN A 136 8.68 6.64 23.67
N ILE A 137 9.08 5.61 22.91
CA ILE A 137 8.24 4.97 21.88
C ILE A 137 7.10 4.17 22.50
N ASN A 138 5.91 4.30 21.94
CA ASN A 138 4.76 3.44 22.17
C ASN A 138 4.88 2.15 21.33
N TRP A 139 5.70 1.22 21.81
CA TRP A 139 5.96 -0.04 21.13
C TRP A 139 4.72 -0.87 20.78
N PRO A 140 3.70 -1.01 21.65
CA PRO A 140 2.45 -1.66 21.28
C PRO A 140 1.83 -1.11 19.99
N ASN A 141 1.67 0.22 19.87
CA ASN A 141 1.13 0.82 18.66
C ASN A 141 2.05 0.64 17.45
N VAL A 142 3.38 0.66 17.64
CA VAL A 142 4.34 0.36 16.56
C VAL A 142 4.19 -1.09 16.08
N PHE A 143 3.97 -2.06 16.97
CA PHE A 143 3.74 -3.46 16.60
C PHE A 143 2.37 -3.66 15.93
N ASN A 144 1.34 -2.98 16.41
CA ASN A 144 0.02 -2.94 15.78
C ASN A 144 0.10 -2.39 14.35
N PHE A 145 0.79 -1.27 14.15
CA PHE A 145 1.06 -0.70 12.83
C PHE A 145 1.88 -1.64 11.94
N GLY A 146 2.89 -2.29 12.51
CA GLY A 146 3.76 -3.21 11.82
C GLY A 146 3.05 -4.44 11.29
N SER A 147 2.43 -5.22 12.18
CA SER A 147 1.87 -6.52 11.82
C SER A 147 0.79 -7.08 12.74
N THR A 148 0.78 -6.77 14.05
CA THR A 148 -0.09 -7.44 15.03
C THR A 148 -1.56 -7.27 14.67
N SER A 149 -2.01 -6.02 14.47
CA SER A 149 -3.42 -5.77 14.13
C SER A 149 -3.83 -6.37 12.78
N LEU A 150 -2.89 -6.61 11.85
CA LEU A 150 -3.19 -7.29 10.59
C LEU A 150 -3.65 -8.73 10.83
N TYR A 151 -2.96 -9.44 11.72
CA TYR A 151 -3.36 -10.78 12.15
C TYR A 151 -4.71 -10.71 12.88
N ASP A 152 -4.81 -9.85 13.87
CA ASP A 152 -5.97 -9.76 14.77
C ASP A 152 -7.26 -9.48 14.01
N PHE A 153 -7.27 -8.44 13.15
CA PHE A 153 -8.49 -8.09 12.42
C PHE A 153 -8.88 -9.17 11.42
N THR A 154 -7.90 -9.91 10.90
CA THR A 154 -8.16 -11.04 9.99
C THR A 154 -8.89 -12.15 10.74
N ILE A 155 -8.37 -12.54 11.91
CA ILE A 155 -8.96 -13.59 12.75
C ILE A 155 -10.34 -13.19 13.27
N ILE A 156 -10.48 -11.96 13.77
CA ILE A 156 -11.75 -11.40 14.26
C ILE A 156 -12.76 -11.30 13.10
N GLY A 157 -12.34 -10.76 11.95
CA GLY A 157 -13.19 -10.58 10.78
C GLY A 157 -13.73 -11.90 10.21
N LYS A 158 -12.90 -12.93 10.12
CA LYS A 158 -13.34 -14.27 9.68
C LYS A 158 -14.32 -14.92 10.67
N GLN A 159 -14.13 -14.74 11.97
CA GLN A 159 -15.08 -15.21 12.99
C GLN A 159 -16.42 -14.48 12.89
N ALA A 160 -16.42 -13.15 12.78
CA ALA A 160 -17.64 -12.36 12.60
C ALA A 160 -18.37 -12.76 11.31
N THR A 161 -17.63 -12.96 10.22
CA THR A 161 -18.18 -13.45 8.95
C THR A 161 -18.84 -14.82 9.11
N THR A 162 -18.15 -15.75 9.78
CA THR A 162 -18.67 -17.11 10.03
C THR A 162 -19.93 -17.10 10.88
N ALA A 163 -19.94 -16.29 11.95
CA ALA A 163 -21.10 -16.13 12.82
C ALA A 163 -22.31 -15.59 12.06
N TYR A 164 -22.11 -14.58 11.21
CA TYR A 164 -23.19 -13.91 10.50
C TYR A 164 -23.82 -14.75 9.39
N TYR A 165 -23.01 -15.42 8.57
CA TYR A 165 -23.50 -16.21 7.44
C TYR A 165 -23.69 -17.70 7.76
N GLY A 166 -23.33 -18.13 8.97
CA GLY A 166 -23.44 -19.52 9.42
C GLY A 166 -22.45 -20.49 8.75
N LYS A 167 -21.46 -19.99 8.00
CA LYS A 167 -20.40 -20.77 7.36
C LYS A 167 -19.14 -19.91 7.18
N PRO A 168 -17.93 -20.51 7.22
CA PRO A 168 -16.69 -19.76 7.01
C PRO A 168 -16.58 -19.25 5.56
N PRO A 169 -15.74 -18.23 5.32
CA PRO A 169 -15.34 -17.87 3.97
C PRO A 169 -14.70 -19.05 3.24
N GLU A 170 -15.02 -19.20 1.96
CA GLU A 170 -14.42 -20.23 1.10
C GLU A 170 -13.02 -19.82 0.64
N TYR A 171 -12.83 -18.53 0.39
CA TYR A 171 -11.54 -17.91 0.05
C TYR A 171 -11.37 -16.58 0.78
N SER A 172 -10.12 -16.22 1.05
CA SER A 172 -9.70 -15.02 1.77
C SER A 172 -8.66 -14.26 0.94
N TYR A 173 -8.90 -12.97 0.75
CA TYR A 173 -8.01 -12.10 -0.02
C TYR A 173 -7.53 -10.91 0.81
N PHE A 174 -6.28 -10.48 0.63
CA PHE A 174 -5.80 -9.22 1.16
C PHE A 174 -5.47 -8.25 0.03
N THR A 175 -5.87 -6.99 0.16
CA THR A 175 -5.52 -5.96 -0.82
C THR A 175 -5.01 -4.70 -0.15
N GLY A 176 -3.90 -4.19 -0.63
CA GLY A 176 -3.38 -2.90 -0.19
C GLY A 176 -2.38 -2.32 -1.18
N CYS A 177 -2.17 -1.01 -1.08
CA CYS A 177 -1.13 -0.32 -1.83
C CYS A 177 -0.34 0.63 -0.91
N SER A 178 0.92 0.94 -1.20
CA SER A 178 1.79 1.74 -0.33
C SER A 178 2.08 0.99 0.97
N THR A 179 1.74 1.58 2.13
CA THR A 179 1.69 0.89 3.42
C THR A 179 0.82 -0.36 3.35
N GLY A 180 -0.31 -0.34 2.64
CA GLY A 180 -1.10 -1.54 2.37
C GLY A 180 -0.35 -2.61 1.59
N GLY A 181 0.51 -2.22 0.65
CA GLY A 181 1.37 -3.17 -0.08
C GLY A 181 2.44 -3.78 0.82
N ARG A 182 3.00 -2.98 1.74
CA ARG A 182 3.87 -3.49 2.81
C ARG A 182 3.12 -4.48 3.69
N GLN A 183 1.94 -4.12 4.20
CA GLN A 183 1.12 -4.98 5.04
C GLN A 183 0.77 -6.31 4.35
N ALA A 184 0.48 -6.26 3.05
CA ALA A 184 0.25 -7.44 2.22
C ALA A 184 1.47 -8.39 2.23
N LEU A 185 2.69 -7.87 2.03
CA LEU A 185 3.91 -8.68 2.11
C LEU A 185 4.25 -9.11 3.55
N ALA A 186 3.92 -8.30 4.55
CA ALA A 186 4.10 -8.68 5.96
C ALA A 186 3.23 -9.89 6.33
N LEU A 187 2.00 -9.95 5.84
CA LEU A 187 1.12 -11.11 5.98
C LEU A 187 1.71 -12.34 5.25
N ALA A 188 2.18 -12.17 4.02
CA ALA A 188 2.82 -13.26 3.26
C ALA A 188 4.05 -13.86 3.97
N GLN A 189 4.86 -13.01 4.60
CA GLN A 189 6.07 -13.41 5.32
C GLN A 189 5.77 -14.10 6.66
N ARG A 190 4.76 -13.62 7.40
CA ARG A 190 4.56 -14.01 8.81
C ARG A 190 3.46 -15.05 9.00
N TRP A 191 2.39 -14.96 8.22
CA TRP A 191 1.19 -15.77 8.35
C TRP A 191 0.65 -16.15 6.97
N PRO A 192 1.43 -16.93 6.19
CA PRO A 192 1.09 -17.30 4.82
C PRO A 192 -0.23 -18.06 4.68
N GLU A 193 -0.74 -18.65 5.76
CA GLU A 193 -2.00 -19.39 5.84
C GLU A 193 -3.25 -18.50 5.94
N LEU A 194 -3.10 -17.20 6.21
CA LEU A 194 -4.24 -16.33 6.45
C LEU A 194 -5.01 -15.94 5.18
N TYR A 195 -4.37 -15.98 4.01
CA TYR A 195 -4.95 -15.48 2.77
C TYR A 195 -4.57 -16.39 1.60
N ASP A 196 -5.58 -16.81 0.85
CA ASP A 196 -5.41 -17.58 -0.39
C ASP A 196 -4.88 -16.68 -1.51
N GLY A 197 -5.20 -15.38 -1.48
CA GLY A 197 -4.72 -14.39 -2.44
C GLY A 197 -4.26 -13.09 -1.79
N ILE A 198 -3.06 -12.61 -2.12
CA ILE A 198 -2.48 -11.36 -1.63
C ILE A 198 -2.19 -10.43 -2.82
N LEU A 199 -2.83 -9.25 -2.83
CA LEU A 199 -2.56 -8.17 -3.79
C LEU A 199 -1.75 -7.06 -3.10
N SER A 200 -0.50 -6.90 -3.55
CA SER A 200 0.44 -5.91 -3.02
C SER A 200 0.79 -4.85 -4.07
N GLY A 201 0.25 -3.64 -3.92
CA GLY A 201 0.57 -2.50 -4.79
C GLY A 201 1.67 -1.62 -4.21
N ALA A 202 2.65 -1.20 -5.02
CA ALA A 202 3.71 -0.24 -4.66
C ALA A 202 4.17 -0.37 -3.20
N PRO A 203 4.66 -1.55 -2.78
CA PRO A 203 4.83 -1.86 -1.37
C PRO A 203 5.91 -1.00 -0.71
N GLY A 204 5.56 -0.27 0.35
CA GLY A 204 6.48 0.50 1.18
C GLY A 204 7.29 -0.38 2.14
N ILE A 205 8.02 -1.36 1.61
CA ILE A 205 8.94 -2.23 2.37
C ILE A 205 10.22 -1.48 2.75
N ASN A 206 10.96 -2.05 3.70
CA ASN A 206 12.14 -1.45 4.31
C ASN A 206 11.82 -0.05 4.86
N TYR A 207 10.73 0.04 5.63
CA TYR A 207 10.09 1.31 5.96
C TYR A 207 11.04 2.31 6.63
N ALA A 208 11.99 1.83 7.44
CA ALA A 208 12.97 2.69 8.10
C ALA A 208 13.91 3.34 7.09
N GLU A 209 14.41 2.58 6.14
CA GLU A 209 15.31 3.03 5.07
C GLU A 209 14.55 3.92 4.09
N LEU A 210 13.34 3.50 3.70
CA LEU A 210 12.44 4.29 2.85
C LEU A 210 12.15 5.66 3.47
N ALA A 211 11.82 5.74 4.75
CA ALA A 211 11.45 6.99 5.40
C ALA A 211 12.66 7.85 5.81
N THR A 212 13.81 7.23 6.12
CA THR A 212 15.04 7.95 6.53
C THR A 212 15.78 8.53 5.33
N TRP A 213 15.86 7.79 4.23
CA TRP A 213 16.78 8.07 3.12
C TRP A 213 16.08 8.59 1.87
N ILE A 214 14.85 9.07 2.02
CA ILE A 214 14.16 9.80 0.96
C ILE A 214 14.77 11.21 0.78
N LEU A 215 14.44 11.93 -0.29
CA LEU A 215 15.13 13.17 -0.70
C LEU A 215 15.18 14.32 0.32
N TYR A 216 14.21 14.43 1.23
CA TYR A 216 14.06 15.61 2.09
C TYR A 216 15.29 15.90 2.98
N PRO A 217 15.86 14.94 3.72
CA PRO A 217 17.14 15.11 4.43
C PRO A 217 18.29 15.60 3.55
N ILE A 218 18.35 15.16 2.29
CA ILE A 218 19.42 15.53 1.36
C ILE A 218 19.30 17.02 1.02
N MET A 219 18.10 17.51 0.68
CA MET A 219 17.85 18.93 0.40
C MET A 219 18.19 19.83 1.58
N ASN A 220 17.82 19.40 2.80
CA ASN A 220 18.12 20.18 4.01
C ASN A 220 19.61 20.16 4.38
N TRP A 221 20.34 19.08 4.08
CA TRP A 221 21.79 19.00 4.28
C TRP A 221 22.59 19.79 3.24
N SER A 222 22.15 19.80 1.99
CA SER A 222 22.81 20.56 0.92
C SER A 222 22.47 22.05 0.97
N GLY A 223 21.31 22.42 1.51
CA GLY A 223 20.78 23.77 1.44
C GLY A 223 20.18 24.12 0.06
N GLU A 224 19.94 23.12 -0.78
CA GLU A 224 19.49 23.27 -2.16
C GLU A 224 18.01 22.90 -2.32
N TYR A 225 17.22 23.76 -2.98
CA TYR A 225 15.77 23.64 -3.08
C TYR A 225 15.27 23.94 -4.52
N PRO A 226 15.12 22.93 -5.38
CA PRO A 226 14.75 23.12 -6.79
C PRO A 226 13.31 23.64 -6.92
N GLN A 227 13.07 24.64 -7.74
CA GLN A 227 11.73 25.15 -8.03
C GLN A 227 10.86 24.14 -8.79
N LEU A 228 9.55 24.34 -8.79
CA LEU A 228 8.63 23.46 -9.54
C LEU A 228 8.91 23.48 -11.06
N CYS A 229 9.27 24.64 -11.62
CA CYS A 229 9.65 24.74 -13.02
C CYS A 229 10.95 23.96 -13.30
N GLU A 230 11.93 24.00 -12.39
CA GLU A 230 13.18 23.26 -12.49
C GLU A 230 12.94 21.76 -12.37
N THR A 231 12.23 21.28 -11.34
CA THR A 231 11.91 19.84 -11.21
C THR A 231 11.10 19.30 -12.38
N THR A 232 10.17 20.09 -12.92
CA THR A 232 9.38 19.71 -14.11
C THR A 232 10.25 19.70 -15.36
N ALA A 233 11.08 20.73 -15.55
CA ALA A 233 12.00 20.83 -16.67
C ALA A 233 13.05 19.72 -16.62
N ILE A 234 13.60 19.41 -15.44
CA ILE A 234 14.56 18.33 -15.22
C ILE A 234 13.92 16.97 -15.42
N THR A 235 12.69 16.74 -14.95
CA THR A 235 11.96 15.48 -15.23
C THR A 235 11.73 15.32 -16.74
N ARG A 236 11.30 16.39 -17.43
CA ARG A 236 11.13 16.39 -18.90
C ARG A 236 12.46 16.21 -19.63
N ALA A 237 13.51 16.93 -19.24
CA ALA A 237 14.84 16.85 -19.80
C ALA A 237 15.52 15.50 -19.50
N ALA A 238 15.19 14.83 -18.39
CA ALA A 238 15.64 13.47 -18.10
C ALA A 238 14.94 12.43 -18.97
N ILE A 239 13.66 12.64 -19.25
CA ILE A 239 12.90 11.89 -20.26
C ILE A 239 13.48 12.17 -21.67
N GLU A 240 13.94 13.39 -21.93
CA GLU A 240 14.47 13.86 -23.23
C GLU A 240 16.01 13.73 -23.38
N ALA A 241 16.71 13.27 -22.34
CA ALA A 241 18.17 13.10 -22.19
C ALA A 241 19.01 14.37 -21.85
N CYS A 242 19.46 14.41 -20.59
CA CYS A 242 20.65 15.06 -19.99
C CYS A 242 21.16 16.42 -20.50
N ASP A 243 21.14 17.46 -19.63
CA ASP A 243 21.98 18.67 -19.73
C ASP A 243 22.27 19.32 -18.33
N HIS A 244 23.21 20.29 -18.28
CA HIS A 244 24.21 20.61 -17.25
C HIS A 244 23.89 21.67 -16.15
N LEU A 245 24.53 21.44 -14.99
CA LEU A 245 25.12 22.34 -13.96
C LEU A 245 24.30 23.54 -13.41
N ASP A 246 23.35 23.23 -12.54
CA ASP A 246 22.90 24.08 -11.43
C ASP A 246 22.54 23.22 -10.20
N GLY A 247 22.34 23.80 -9.02
CA GLY A 247 22.05 23.06 -7.78
C GLY A 247 20.78 22.19 -7.84
N ALA A 248 19.88 22.47 -8.79
CA ALA A 248 18.71 21.63 -9.05
C ALA A 248 19.07 20.29 -9.70
N VAL A 249 20.15 20.26 -10.50
CA VAL A 249 20.73 19.02 -11.04
C VAL A 249 21.23 18.11 -9.93
N ASP A 250 21.83 18.65 -8.86
CA ASP A 250 22.35 17.83 -7.75
C ASP A 250 21.21 17.15 -6.96
N VAL A 251 20.13 17.88 -6.70
CA VAL A 251 18.93 17.30 -6.05
C VAL A 251 18.26 16.27 -6.97
N ALA A 252 18.19 16.53 -8.28
CA ALA A 252 17.68 15.55 -9.24
C ALA A 252 18.57 14.30 -9.36
N LEU A 253 19.88 14.47 -9.35
CA LEU A 253 20.82 13.34 -9.36
C LEU A 253 20.70 12.52 -8.08
N ALA A 254 20.60 13.17 -6.92
CA ALA A 254 20.31 12.49 -5.65
C ALA A 254 18.96 11.75 -5.70
N ALA A 255 17.96 12.36 -6.34
CA ALA A 255 16.63 11.77 -6.48
C ALA A 255 16.67 10.48 -7.28
N TRP A 256 17.40 10.44 -8.38
CA TRP A 256 17.47 9.27 -9.25
C TRP A 256 18.46 8.21 -8.80
N THR A 257 19.60 8.63 -8.24
CA THR A 257 20.66 7.70 -7.85
C THR A 257 20.46 7.10 -6.46
N GLY A 258 19.58 7.70 -5.66
CA GLY A 258 19.29 7.30 -4.29
C GLY A 258 20.31 7.82 -3.29
N ALA A 259 19.96 7.75 -2.01
CA ALA A 259 20.83 8.19 -0.93
C ALA A 259 22.06 7.28 -0.79
N ARG A 260 23.22 7.88 -0.54
CA ARG A 260 24.48 7.18 -0.31
C ARG A 260 25.14 7.65 0.98
N SER A 261 25.83 6.74 1.65
CA SER A 261 26.70 7.07 2.79
C SER A 261 27.94 7.84 2.33
N ILE A 262 28.71 8.37 3.29
CA ILE A 262 29.97 9.09 3.02
C ILE A 262 31.03 8.25 2.26
N ASN A 263 30.96 6.92 2.36
CA ASN A 263 31.85 6.00 1.64
C ASN A 263 31.26 5.51 0.31
N GLY A 264 30.13 6.08 -0.15
CA GLY A 264 29.49 5.78 -1.44
C GLY A 264 28.54 4.58 -1.46
N THR A 265 28.33 3.91 -0.32
CA THR A 265 27.41 2.77 -0.21
C THR A 265 25.98 3.25 -0.40
N LEU A 266 25.21 2.56 -1.27
CA LEU A 266 23.78 2.85 -1.45
C LEU A 266 23.01 2.53 -0.17
N LEU A 267 22.30 3.52 0.37
CA LEU A 267 21.48 3.39 1.57
C LEU A 267 20.02 3.07 1.21
N TRP A 268 19.49 3.74 0.20
CA TRP A 268 18.18 3.44 -0.36
C TRP A 268 18.08 3.86 -1.83
N HIS A 269 17.17 3.22 -2.55
CA HIS A 269 16.99 3.42 -4.00
C HIS A 269 16.46 4.81 -4.33
N GLY A 270 16.86 5.34 -5.48
CA GLY A 270 16.30 6.56 -6.06
C GLY A 270 15.04 6.31 -6.89
N LEU A 271 14.31 7.38 -7.19
CA LEU A 271 13.17 7.40 -8.10
C LEU A 271 13.58 7.00 -9.53
N ALA A 272 12.66 6.38 -10.25
CA ALA A 272 12.83 6.21 -11.69
C ALA A 272 12.79 7.57 -12.40
N LYS A 273 13.40 7.65 -13.59
CA LYS A 273 13.54 8.91 -14.32
C LYS A 273 12.21 9.47 -14.84
N ASP A 274 11.20 8.62 -15.03
CA ASP A 274 9.85 8.98 -15.43
C ASP A 274 8.97 9.42 -14.25
N ALA A 275 9.44 9.25 -13.01
CA ALA A 275 8.74 9.71 -11.82
C ALA A 275 8.91 11.23 -11.64
N PRO A 276 7.81 11.98 -11.45
CA PRO A 276 7.89 13.40 -11.12
C PRO A 276 8.70 13.64 -9.84
N LEU A 277 9.74 14.47 -9.93
CA LEU A 277 10.57 14.80 -8.76
C LEU A 277 9.79 15.55 -7.66
N SER A 278 8.71 16.24 -8.02
CA SER A 278 7.87 17.03 -7.10
C SER A 278 7.21 16.22 -5.97
N GLY A 279 7.20 14.88 -6.04
CA GLY A 279 6.73 14.04 -4.93
C GLY A 279 7.63 14.11 -3.70
N LEU A 280 8.96 14.15 -3.91
CA LEU A 280 9.96 14.04 -2.85
C LEU A 280 10.95 15.21 -2.81
N ALA A 281 11.13 15.92 -3.93
CA ALA A 281 11.90 17.15 -4.05
C ALA A 281 10.98 18.37 -4.17
N ASN A 282 9.92 18.41 -3.37
CA ASN A 282 8.94 19.50 -3.40
C ASN A 282 9.50 20.78 -2.76
N THR A 283 9.19 21.93 -3.32
CA THR A 283 9.72 23.24 -2.90
C THR A 283 8.60 24.29 -2.94
N THR A 284 8.62 25.21 -1.98
CA THR A 284 7.78 26.40 -1.96
C THR A 284 8.65 27.65 -1.96
N CYS A 285 8.25 28.68 -2.71
CA CYS A 285 8.98 29.94 -2.81
C CYS A 285 8.06 31.13 -2.54
N ASP A 286 8.59 32.17 -1.91
CA ASP A 286 7.89 33.45 -1.75
C ASP A 286 8.00 34.30 -3.02
N TYR A 287 7.08 34.08 -3.97
CA TYR A 287 7.05 34.82 -5.23
C TYR A 287 6.52 36.26 -5.10
N GLN A 288 5.98 36.65 -3.95
CA GLN A 288 5.44 38.00 -3.72
C GLN A 288 6.33 38.87 -2.81
N GLY A 289 7.29 38.26 -2.11
CA GLY A 289 8.24 38.93 -1.22
C GLY A 289 9.70 38.64 -1.56
N SER A 290 10.39 37.85 -0.73
CA SER A 290 11.86 37.73 -0.76
C SER A 290 12.43 36.97 -1.97
N GLY A 291 11.61 36.20 -2.68
CA GLY A 291 12.07 35.25 -3.70
C GLY A 291 12.77 34.01 -3.13
N GLU A 292 12.84 33.87 -1.80
CA GLU A 292 13.47 32.72 -1.16
C GLU A 292 12.62 31.45 -1.30
N CYS A 293 13.31 30.33 -1.54
CA CYS A 293 12.71 29.01 -1.67
C CYS A 293 13.08 28.13 -0.47
N SER A 294 12.19 27.23 -0.10
CA SER A 294 12.41 26.22 0.94
C SER A 294 11.77 24.90 0.55
N GLY A 295 12.40 23.80 0.94
CA GLY A 295 11.89 22.45 0.70
C GLY A 295 10.61 22.20 1.50
N VAL A 296 9.60 21.65 0.86
CA VAL A 296 8.38 21.17 1.52
C VAL A 296 8.63 19.73 1.98
N PRO A 297 8.69 19.46 3.29
CA PRO A 297 9.00 18.13 3.79
C PRO A 297 7.98 17.09 3.36
N TYR A 298 8.43 15.95 2.86
CA TYR A 298 7.55 14.79 2.72
C TYR A 298 7.13 14.31 4.12
N ALA A 299 5.83 14.37 4.42
CA ALA A 299 5.30 14.20 5.76
C ALA A 299 5.76 12.91 6.44
N ILE A 300 5.79 11.79 5.71
CA ILE A 300 6.23 10.50 6.27
C ILE A 300 7.70 10.55 6.71
N ALA A 301 8.58 11.14 5.91
CA ALA A 301 10.00 11.26 6.25
C ALA A 301 10.23 12.27 7.39
N LYS A 302 9.54 13.41 7.33
CA LYS A 302 9.58 14.42 8.40
C LYS A 302 9.18 13.79 9.74
N ASP A 303 8.02 13.14 9.78
CA ASP A 303 7.47 12.54 11.00
C ASP A 303 8.29 11.33 11.44
N TRP A 304 8.84 10.54 10.52
CA TRP A 304 9.79 9.48 10.85
C TRP A 304 11.00 10.01 11.60
N ILE A 305 11.65 11.03 11.04
CA ILE A 305 12.83 11.65 11.65
C ILE A 305 12.45 12.26 13.01
N GLN A 306 11.36 13.02 13.07
CA GLN A 306 10.94 13.73 14.27
C GLN A 306 10.52 12.77 15.40
N TYR A 307 9.73 11.75 15.09
CA TYR A 307 9.04 10.95 16.11
C TYR A 307 9.57 9.53 16.27
N PHE A 308 10.19 8.93 15.25
CA PHE A 308 10.82 7.61 15.38
C PHE A 308 12.31 7.71 15.70
N ILE A 309 13.03 8.64 15.07
CA ILE A 309 14.49 8.80 15.26
C ILE A 309 14.79 9.71 16.45
N TYR A 310 14.28 10.94 16.43
CA TYR A 310 14.46 11.90 17.51
C TYR A 310 13.51 11.69 18.68
N LYS A 311 12.43 10.92 18.50
CA LYS A 311 11.46 10.61 19.56
C LYS A 311 10.87 11.88 20.19
N GLY A 312 10.67 12.94 19.39
CA GLY A 312 10.19 14.24 19.85
C GLY A 312 11.26 15.12 20.52
N LEU A 313 12.53 14.73 20.52
CA LEU A 313 13.64 15.52 21.09
C LEU A 313 14.23 16.51 20.05
N SER A 314 14.73 17.65 20.51
CA SER A 314 15.21 18.72 19.63
C SER A 314 16.66 18.58 19.15
N SER A 315 17.48 17.70 19.75
CA SER A 315 18.93 17.74 19.51
C SER A 315 19.70 16.41 19.64
N THR A 316 19.04 15.28 19.89
CA THR A 316 19.74 13.99 20.08
C THR A 316 19.32 12.96 19.04
N MET A 317 20.12 12.82 17.98
CA MET A 317 20.01 11.67 17.07
C MET A 317 20.33 10.41 17.87
N SER A 318 19.35 9.54 18.06
CA SER A 318 19.64 8.16 18.45
C SER A 318 20.34 7.48 17.27
N PRO A 319 21.38 6.66 17.49
CA PRO A 319 22.03 5.95 16.39
C PRO A 319 20.99 5.14 15.59
N MET A 320 20.95 5.35 14.27
CA MET A 320 19.94 4.86 13.31
C MET A 320 19.86 3.32 13.15
N ASN A 321 20.44 2.52 14.04
CA ASN A 321 20.61 1.09 13.78
C ASN A 321 19.39 0.24 14.16
N ASN A 322 18.80 -0.39 13.13
CA ASN A 322 17.99 -1.62 13.11
C ASN A 322 16.78 -1.75 14.06
N THR A 323 16.46 -0.72 14.84
CA THR A 323 15.49 -0.77 15.94
C THR A 323 14.07 -1.07 15.46
N TYR A 324 13.72 -0.65 14.25
CA TYR A 324 12.40 -0.87 13.65
C TYR A 324 12.38 -1.96 12.58
N ALA A 325 13.51 -2.61 12.28
CA ALA A 325 13.57 -3.59 11.20
C ALA A 325 12.66 -4.81 11.45
N SER A 326 12.63 -5.30 12.70
CA SER A 326 11.79 -6.43 13.09
C SER A 326 10.29 -6.11 13.18
N SER A 327 9.91 -4.84 13.35
CA SER A 327 8.51 -4.42 13.46
C SER A 327 7.95 -3.87 12.15
N LEU A 328 8.70 -3.02 11.44
CA LEU A 328 8.26 -2.25 10.29
C LEU A 328 9.00 -2.59 8.98
N GLY A 329 10.10 -3.34 9.05
CA GLY A 329 10.96 -3.61 7.89
C GLY A 329 10.25 -4.35 6.77
N THR A 330 9.57 -5.46 7.07
CA THR A 330 8.92 -6.31 6.03
C THR A 330 9.90 -6.73 4.93
N THR A 331 11.12 -7.10 5.33
CA THR A 331 12.27 -7.30 4.44
C THR A 331 12.55 -8.75 4.10
N ASP A 332 11.79 -9.72 4.64
CA ASP A 332 12.01 -11.14 4.39
C ASP A 332 11.53 -11.53 2.98
N PRO A 333 12.42 -11.88 2.04
CA PRO A 333 12.01 -12.27 0.69
C PRO A 333 11.63 -13.75 0.58
N ASP A 334 11.82 -14.56 1.63
CA ASP A 334 11.39 -15.95 1.63
C ASP A 334 9.89 -16.07 1.90
N VAL A 335 9.12 -16.13 0.82
CA VAL A 335 7.65 -16.28 0.86
C VAL A 335 7.20 -17.70 0.49
N ARG A 336 8.08 -18.71 0.60
CA ARG A 336 7.74 -20.11 0.25
C ARG A 336 6.57 -20.67 1.07
N GLY A 337 6.37 -20.16 2.29
CA GLY A 337 5.19 -20.50 3.10
C GLY A 337 3.86 -20.23 2.40
N VAL A 338 3.79 -19.21 1.53
CA VAL A 338 2.57 -18.94 0.74
C VAL A 338 2.31 -20.07 -0.26
N ARG A 339 3.35 -20.56 -0.94
CA ARG A 339 3.26 -21.73 -1.84
C ARG A 339 2.82 -22.98 -1.09
N GLU A 340 3.38 -23.22 0.09
CA GLU A 340 3.07 -24.38 0.93
C GLU A 340 1.62 -24.39 1.41
N ASN A 341 1.00 -23.22 1.55
CA ASN A 341 -0.43 -23.06 1.86
C ASN A 341 -1.31 -22.90 0.61
N GLY A 342 -0.77 -23.08 -0.61
CA GLY A 342 -1.51 -22.97 -1.86
C GLY A 342 -1.85 -21.54 -2.30
N GLY A 343 -1.45 -20.54 -1.52
CA GLY A 343 -1.77 -19.13 -1.76
C GLY A 343 -1.06 -18.54 -2.97
N LYS A 344 -1.50 -17.35 -3.39
CA LYS A 344 -0.99 -16.59 -4.54
C LYS A 344 -0.73 -15.13 -4.18
N ILE A 345 0.36 -14.56 -4.67
CA ILE A 345 0.75 -13.16 -4.51
C ILE A 345 0.81 -12.51 -5.90
N LEU A 346 0.13 -11.38 -6.04
CA LEU A 346 0.22 -10.54 -7.21
C LEU A 346 0.69 -9.15 -6.78
N THR A 347 1.87 -8.75 -7.22
CA THR A 347 2.45 -7.44 -6.94
C THR A 347 2.51 -6.60 -8.19
N ARG A 348 2.26 -5.30 -8.02
CA ARG A 348 2.48 -4.32 -9.09
C ARG A 348 3.07 -3.03 -8.56
N HIS A 349 3.86 -2.35 -9.38
CA HIS A 349 4.46 -1.07 -9.01
C HIS A 349 4.47 -0.12 -10.21
N GLY A 350 4.06 1.14 -9.99
CA GLY A 350 4.20 2.19 -10.99
C GLY A 350 5.68 2.50 -11.23
N VAL A 351 6.11 2.56 -12.49
CA VAL A 351 7.50 2.92 -12.79
C VAL A 351 7.72 4.40 -12.44
N ALA A 352 6.74 5.25 -12.76
CA ALA A 352 6.72 6.67 -12.42
C ALA A 352 6.25 6.95 -10.98
N ASP A 353 6.37 5.98 -10.06
CA ASP A 353 6.02 6.17 -8.66
C ASP A 353 6.91 7.23 -8.03
N GLN A 354 6.30 8.36 -7.68
CA GLN A 354 6.96 9.54 -7.17
C GLN A 354 7.13 9.54 -5.66
N LEU A 355 6.78 8.46 -4.95
CA LEU A 355 6.84 8.38 -3.49
C LEU A 355 7.60 7.16 -2.99
N VAL A 356 7.42 6.00 -3.63
CA VAL A 356 8.10 4.76 -3.28
C VAL A 356 8.96 4.32 -4.47
N PRO A 357 10.30 4.26 -4.32
CA PRO A 357 11.19 3.80 -5.38
C PRO A 357 10.89 2.36 -5.84
N ILE A 358 10.59 2.17 -7.12
CA ILE A 358 10.28 0.86 -7.72
C ILE A 358 11.39 -0.19 -7.53
N ASN A 359 12.65 0.24 -7.54
CA ASN A 359 13.80 -0.65 -7.40
C ASN A 359 13.81 -1.41 -6.07
N GLY A 360 13.17 -0.89 -5.00
CA GLY A 360 13.00 -1.64 -3.76
C GLY A 360 12.12 -2.89 -3.95
N THR A 361 11.02 -2.76 -4.70
CA THR A 361 10.16 -3.90 -5.05
C THR A 361 10.83 -4.85 -6.03
N ARG A 362 11.54 -4.31 -7.04
CA ARG A 362 12.29 -5.13 -8.01
C ARG A 362 13.34 -5.99 -7.30
N GLN A 363 14.17 -5.38 -6.44
CA GLN A 363 15.17 -6.09 -5.66
C GLN A 363 14.54 -7.18 -4.77
N TYR A 364 13.44 -6.88 -4.09
CA TYR A 364 12.73 -7.87 -3.28
C TYR A 364 12.30 -9.10 -4.10
N TYR A 365 11.71 -8.88 -5.28
CA TYR A 365 11.27 -9.95 -6.17
C TYR A 365 12.43 -10.75 -6.77
N GLU A 366 13.52 -10.09 -7.15
CA GLU A 366 14.73 -10.75 -7.66
C GLU A 366 15.38 -11.65 -6.59
N ILE A 367 15.43 -11.20 -5.34
CA ILE A 367 15.93 -12.04 -4.23
C ILE A 367 14.97 -13.22 -3.97
N ALA A 368 13.66 -13.00 -3.96
CA ALA A 368 12.68 -14.08 -3.81
C ALA A 368 12.80 -15.13 -4.94
N THR A 369 13.04 -14.68 -6.17
CA THR A 369 13.30 -15.54 -7.34
C THR A 369 14.59 -16.35 -7.19
N ALA A 370 15.63 -15.75 -6.60
CA ALA A 370 16.88 -16.46 -6.32
C ALA A 370 16.73 -17.51 -5.20
N ILE A 371 15.79 -17.32 -4.27
CA ILE A 371 15.47 -18.26 -3.18
C ILE A 371 14.64 -19.44 -3.70
N ASP A 372 13.58 -19.19 -4.47
CA ASP A 372 12.72 -20.21 -5.07
C ASP A 372 12.64 -20.02 -6.60
N PRO A 373 13.32 -20.86 -7.40
CA PRO A 373 13.23 -20.80 -8.87
C PRO A 373 11.81 -20.98 -9.43
N ASN A 374 10.88 -21.54 -8.65
CA ASN A 374 9.46 -21.71 -9.03
C ASN A 374 8.57 -20.57 -8.50
N ILE A 375 9.15 -19.45 -8.09
CA ILE A 375 8.43 -18.28 -7.54
C ILE A 375 7.23 -17.87 -8.40
N THR A 376 7.34 -17.99 -9.73
CA THR A 376 6.30 -17.54 -10.68
C THR A 376 5.01 -18.36 -10.64
N ASP A 377 5.02 -19.53 -10.02
CA ASP A 377 3.85 -20.39 -9.83
C ASP A 377 2.90 -19.86 -8.76
N TYR A 378 3.39 -18.95 -7.91
CA TYR A 378 2.60 -18.40 -6.82
C TYR A 378 2.86 -16.92 -6.50
N PHE A 379 3.92 -16.30 -7.01
CA PHE A 379 4.22 -14.89 -6.82
C PHE A 379 4.64 -14.25 -8.15
N ARG A 380 3.78 -13.37 -8.68
CA ARG A 380 4.03 -12.59 -9.91
C ARG A 380 4.13 -11.11 -9.60
N TYR A 381 5.10 -10.45 -10.25
CA TYR A 381 5.35 -9.02 -10.16
C TYR A 381 5.25 -8.37 -11.54
N SER A 382 4.53 -7.26 -11.67
CA SER A 382 4.44 -6.48 -12.91
C SER A 382 4.73 -5.00 -12.70
N GLU A 383 5.52 -4.43 -13.60
CA GLU A 383 5.80 -2.99 -13.63
C GLU A 383 4.78 -2.26 -14.49
N ALA A 384 4.36 -1.08 -14.07
CA ALA A 384 3.35 -0.26 -14.75
C ALA A 384 3.97 1.07 -15.22
N PRO A 385 4.49 1.14 -16.46
CA PRO A 385 5.13 2.35 -17.00
C PRO A 385 4.21 3.56 -16.98
N GLY A 386 4.72 4.72 -16.54
CA GLY A 386 3.97 5.98 -16.48
C GLY A 386 2.84 6.03 -15.44
N VAL A 387 2.70 5.00 -14.60
CA VAL A 387 1.76 4.99 -13.47
C VAL A 387 2.45 5.55 -12.24
N TYR A 388 1.78 6.50 -11.58
CA TYR A 388 2.25 7.14 -10.34
C TYR A 388 2.02 6.26 -9.11
N HIS A 389 2.32 6.79 -7.92
CA HIS A 389 2.16 6.08 -6.66
C HIS A 389 0.74 5.52 -6.51
N CYS A 390 0.67 4.18 -6.44
CA CYS A 390 -0.55 3.39 -6.42
C CYS A 390 -1.50 3.53 -7.62
N ARG A 391 -1.52 4.60 -8.41
CA ARG A 391 -2.49 4.85 -9.50
C ARG A 391 -2.19 6.19 -10.15
N GLY A 392 -2.98 6.56 -11.16
CA GLY A 392 -2.85 7.83 -11.86
C GLY A 392 -1.61 7.83 -12.74
N GLY A 393 -1.12 9.02 -13.07
CA GLY A 393 -0.08 9.19 -14.08
C GLY A 393 -0.64 9.13 -15.51
N VAL A 394 0.26 9.31 -16.47
CA VAL A 394 -0.08 9.33 -17.91
C VAL A 394 -0.12 7.92 -18.51
N GLY A 395 0.39 6.94 -17.77
CA GLY A 395 0.49 5.55 -18.19
C GLY A 395 -0.77 4.72 -17.96
N PRO A 396 -0.83 3.53 -18.55
CA PRO A 396 -1.93 2.60 -18.38
C PRO A 396 -1.90 1.93 -17.01
N CYS A 397 -2.95 2.14 -16.22
CA CYS A 397 -3.13 1.51 -14.91
C CYS A 397 -4.04 0.28 -15.04
N PRO A 398 -3.67 -0.87 -14.45
CA PRO A 398 -4.51 -2.07 -14.47
C PRO A 398 -5.74 -1.90 -13.59
N GLY A 399 -6.90 -2.22 -14.15
CA GLY A 399 -8.21 -2.07 -13.48
C GLY A 399 -8.59 -3.27 -12.63
N ASP A 400 -8.59 -4.48 -13.20
CA ASP A 400 -9.24 -5.66 -12.57
C ASP A 400 -8.24 -6.63 -11.92
N ILE A 401 -7.23 -6.12 -11.21
CA ILE A 401 -6.13 -6.94 -10.69
C ILE A 401 -6.64 -7.96 -9.66
N LEU A 402 -7.55 -7.55 -8.76
CA LEU A 402 -8.13 -8.45 -7.77
C LEU A 402 -8.91 -9.60 -8.46
N ALA A 403 -9.66 -9.32 -9.53
CA ALA A 403 -10.37 -10.35 -10.27
C ALA A 403 -9.42 -11.34 -10.96
N LYS A 404 -8.25 -10.89 -11.43
CA LYS A 404 -7.19 -11.76 -11.96
C LYS A 404 -6.61 -12.67 -10.87
N LEU A 405 -6.36 -12.13 -9.68
CA LEU A 405 -5.91 -12.90 -8.54
C LEU A 405 -6.95 -13.95 -8.11
N VAL A 406 -8.24 -13.58 -8.07
CA VAL A 406 -9.35 -14.51 -7.81
C VAL A 406 -9.38 -15.64 -8.84
N GLY A 407 -9.24 -15.31 -10.13
CA GLY A 407 -9.17 -16.32 -11.19
C GLY A 407 -7.99 -17.27 -11.03
N TRP A 408 -6.85 -16.77 -10.55
CA TRP A 408 -5.67 -17.58 -10.29
C TRP A 408 -5.87 -18.52 -9.09
N VAL A 409 -6.38 -18.00 -7.98
CA VAL A 409 -6.61 -18.77 -6.74
C VAL A 409 -7.68 -19.84 -6.93
N GLU A 410 -8.82 -19.49 -7.53
CA GLU A 410 -10.01 -20.36 -7.52
C GLU A 410 -10.13 -21.24 -8.76
N LYS A 411 -9.39 -20.94 -9.82
CA LYS A 411 -9.54 -21.59 -11.14
C LYS A 411 -8.21 -21.91 -11.82
N ASP A 412 -7.09 -21.72 -11.14
CA ASP A 412 -5.74 -21.86 -11.69
C ASP A 412 -5.51 -21.05 -12.99
N SER A 413 -6.29 -19.97 -13.18
CA SER A 413 -6.18 -19.09 -14.35
C SER A 413 -5.04 -18.11 -14.15
N VAL A 414 -3.83 -18.57 -14.39
CA VAL A 414 -2.60 -17.81 -14.19
C VAL A 414 -2.59 -16.51 -15.02
N PRO A 415 -2.33 -15.33 -14.42
CA PRO A 415 -2.31 -14.06 -15.15
C PRO A 415 -1.00 -13.90 -15.92
N GLU A 416 -1.00 -14.28 -17.20
CA GLU A 416 0.15 -14.12 -18.11
C GLU A 416 0.49 -12.65 -18.39
N THR A 417 -0.50 -11.78 -18.33
CA THR A 417 -0.36 -10.32 -18.37
C THR A 417 -1.45 -9.66 -17.53
N LEU A 418 -1.28 -8.38 -17.20
CA LEU A 418 -2.34 -7.56 -16.60
C LEU A 418 -2.79 -6.48 -17.58
N ALA A 419 -4.00 -6.62 -18.11
CA ALA A 419 -4.60 -5.61 -18.97
C ALA A 419 -4.73 -4.27 -18.22
N ALA A 420 -4.22 -3.20 -18.85
CA ALA A 420 -4.14 -1.88 -18.27
C ALA A 420 -4.54 -0.80 -19.28
N LYS A 421 -5.11 0.28 -18.75
CA LYS A 421 -5.63 1.38 -19.56
C LYS A 421 -5.37 2.72 -18.89
N SER A 422 -4.95 3.71 -19.68
CA SER A 422 -4.74 5.07 -19.17
C SER A 422 -6.06 5.83 -19.12
N LEU A 423 -6.09 6.90 -18.31
CA LEU A 423 -7.12 7.91 -18.46
C LEU A 423 -7.05 8.52 -19.89
N PRO A 424 -8.19 8.95 -20.45
CA PRO A 424 -8.20 9.65 -21.73
C PRO A 424 -7.40 10.95 -21.62
N ASN A 425 -6.62 11.28 -22.66
CA ASN A 425 -6.01 12.60 -22.78
C ASN A 425 -7.02 13.68 -23.19
N ASP A 426 -6.58 14.93 -23.36
CA ASP A 426 -7.43 16.07 -23.78
C ASP A 426 -8.17 15.85 -25.11
N LYS A 427 -7.71 14.90 -25.92
CA LYS A 427 -8.33 14.50 -27.19
C LYS A 427 -9.24 13.27 -27.06
N GLY A 428 -9.49 12.80 -25.84
CA GLY A 428 -10.31 11.62 -25.56
C GLY A 428 -9.64 10.27 -25.86
N VAL A 429 -8.33 10.24 -26.10
CA VAL A 429 -7.60 9.01 -26.45
C VAL A 429 -6.98 8.38 -25.21
N SER A 430 -7.25 7.10 -24.98
CA SER A 430 -6.60 6.27 -23.96
C SER A 430 -5.52 5.37 -24.56
N ILE A 431 -4.49 5.09 -23.77
CA ILE A 431 -3.45 4.10 -24.07
C ILE A 431 -3.84 2.78 -23.42
N GLU A 432 -3.80 1.69 -24.18
CA GLU A 432 -4.04 0.33 -23.71
C GLU A 432 -2.73 -0.46 -23.76
N ARG A 433 -2.40 -1.16 -22.67
CA ARG A 433 -1.22 -2.01 -22.56
C ARG A 433 -1.49 -3.20 -21.66
N ASP A 434 -0.90 -4.34 -22.02
CA ASP A 434 -0.83 -5.49 -21.14
C ASP A 434 0.48 -5.43 -20.37
N LEU A 435 0.42 -5.23 -19.05
CA LEU A 435 1.62 -5.22 -18.21
C LEU A 435 2.25 -6.61 -18.21
N CYS A 436 3.57 -6.64 -18.43
CA CYS A 436 4.33 -7.86 -18.49
C CYS A 436 4.71 -8.34 -17.08
N PRO A 437 4.74 -9.65 -16.84
CA PRO A 437 5.33 -10.21 -15.64
C PRO A 437 6.85 -10.06 -15.72
N HIS A 438 7.45 -9.45 -14.69
CA HIS A 438 8.90 -9.33 -14.56
C HIS A 438 9.56 -10.73 -14.64
N PRO A 439 10.71 -10.89 -15.33
CA PRO A 439 11.55 -9.84 -15.92
C PRO A 439 11.17 -9.42 -17.34
N LYS A 440 10.07 -9.93 -17.90
CA LYS A 440 9.66 -9.57 -19.26
C LYS A 440 9.31 -8.09 -19.34
N VAL A 441 9.63 -7.50 -20.49
CA VAL A 441 9.34 -6.09 -20.79
C VAL A 441 8.45 -5.97 -22.01
N GLN A 442 7.73 -4.86 -22.11
CA GLN A 442 6.93 -4.56 -23.29
C GLN A 442 7.85 -4.18 -24.46
N LYS A 443 7.64 -4.83 -25.60
CA LYS A 443 8.25 -4.48 -26.88
C LYS A 443 7.17 -4.11 -27.89
N TYR A 444 7.35 -2.99 -28.57
CA TYR A 444 6.49 -2.60 -29.68
C TYR A 444 6.80 -3.45 -30.91
N LYS A 445 5.75 -4.02 -31.53
CA LYS A 445 5.85 -4.91 -32.70
C LYS A 445 5.21 -4.33 -33.97
N GLY A 446 4.82 -3.06 -33.97
CA GLY A 446 4.18 -2.37 -35.10
C GLY A 446 2.69 -2.11 -34.88
N GLY A 447 2.12 -1.16 -35.62
CA GLY A 447 0.70 -0.76 -35.53
C GLY A 447 0.48 0.53 -34.71
N ASP A 448 -0.75 0.74 -34.25
CA ASP A 448 -1.09 1.93 -33.45
C ASP A 448 -0.44 1.85 -32.06
N LEU A 449 0.42 2.82 -31.74
CA LEU A 449 1.09 2.90 -30.44
C LEU A 449 0.11 3.01 -29.27
N THR A 450 -1.15 3.39 -29.45
CA THR A 450 -2.13 3.44 -28.36
C THR A 450 -2.76 2.09 -28.04
N LYS A 451 -2.59 1.07 -28.89
CA LYS A 451 -3.24 -0.24 -28.75
C LYS A 451 -2.34 -1.29 -28.10
N GLY A 452 -2.92 -2.08 -27.21
CA GLY A 452 -2.23 -3.21 -26.56
C GLY A 452 -1.77 -4.27 -27.56
N SER A 453 -2.56 -4.51 -28.62
CA SER A 453 -2.24 -5.47 -29.70
C SER A 453 -0.96 -5.14 -30.49
N SER A 454 -0.48 -3.90 -30.40
CA SER A 454 0.76 -3.44 -31.03
C SER A 454 2.01 -3.75 -30.21
N HIS A 455 1.86 -4.40 -29.05
CA HIS A 455 2.93 -4.71 -28.11
C HIS A 455 2.93 -6.20 -27.76
N GLU A 456 4.07 -6.68 -27.27
CA GLU A 456 4.25 -8.04 -26.75
C GLU A 456 5.20 -8.04 -25.56
N CYS A 457 5.11 -9.06 -24.71
CA CYS A 457 6.03 -9.27 -23.62
C CYS A 457 7.18 -10.17 -24.09
N VAL A 458 8.41 -9.66 -24.03
CA VAL A 458 9.64 -10.36 -24.43
C VAL A 458 10.61 -10.53 -23.28
#